data_AF-A0A2R6CIS8-F1
#
_entry.id   AF-A0A2R6CIS8-F1
#
_cell.length_a   1.000
_cell.length_b   1.000
_cell.length_c   1.000
_cell.angle_alpha   90.00
_cell.angle_beta   90.00
_cell.angle_gamma   90.00
#
_symmetry.space_group_name_H-M   'P 1'
#
loop_
_entity.id
_entity.type
_entity.pdbx_description
1 polymer ?
#
loop_
_entity_poly.entity_id
_entity_poly.type
_entity_poly.pdbx_seq_one_letter_code
_entity_poly.pdbx_strand_id
1 'polypeptide(L)'
;MSDPTEAEFDDESHMRRAIELAREAVARGDRPFGSVLVREDSVIMSESNRVNTEDDIRRHPELHLAYRACRELSPGERAETVMYTSSEPSVRSREILDGVTEVRGPVLSDEGRRIHEEFDW
;
A
#
# COMPACT_ATOMS: atom_id res chain seq x y z
N MET A 1 5.51 -29.32 -13.55
CA MET A 1 4.23 -29.11 -12.85
C MET A 1 4.32 -27.74 -12.21
N SER A 2 3.68 -26.74 -12.82
CA SER A 2 3.23 -25.50 -12.19
C SER A 2 1.87 -25.23 -12.82
N ASP A 3 0.87 -24.95 -11.98
CA ASP A 3 -0.50 -24.69 -12.38
C ASP A 3 -0.57 -23.36 -13.15
N PRO A 4 -1.25 -23.27 -14.31
CA PRO A 4 -1.23 -22.07 -15.15
C PRO A 4 -2.36 -21.06 -14.80
N THR A 5 -2.79 -20.98 -13.54
CA THR A 5 -3.94 -20.15 -13.13
C THR A 5 -3.63 -19.29 -11.92
N GLU A 6 -2.84 -18.26 -12.10
CA GLU A 6 -2.87 -17.01 -11.34
C GLU A 6 -2.05 -16.03 -12.17
N ALA A 7 -2.59 -14.85 -12.50
CA ALA A 7 -1.73 -13.80 -13.04
C ALA A 7 -0.70 -13.50 -11.95
N GLU A 8 0.57 -13.87 -12.16
CA GLU A 8 1.63 -13.55 -11.22
C GLU A 8 1.77 -12.03 -11.20
N PHE A 9 1.34 -11.41 -10.11
CA PHE A 9 1.63 -10.00 -9.86
C PHE A 9 3.13 -9.81 -9.72
N ASP A 10 3.68 -8.75 -10.30
CA ASP A 10 5.04 -8.32 -10.02
C ASP A 10 5.12 -7.65 -8.63
N ASP A 11 5.06 -8.49 -7.60
CA ASP A 11 5.04 -8.11 -6.18
C ASP A 11 6.18 -7.15 -5.83
N GLU A 12 7.37 -7.38 -6.38
CA GLU A 12 8.53 -6.54 -6.13
C GLU A 12 8.38 -5.15 -6.76
N SER A 13 7.92 -5.06 -8.00
CA SER A 13 7.72 -3.76 -8.65
C SER A 13 6.64 -2.93 -7.98
N HIS A 14 5.52 -3.54 -7.55
CA HIS A 14 4.48 -2.81 -6.80
C HIS A 14 4.96 -2.40 -5.41
N MET A 15 5.74 -3.26 -4.73
CA MET A 15 6.36 -2.93 -3.45
C MET A 15 7.37 -1.78 -3.59
N ARG A 16 8.20 -1.77 -4.64
CA ARG A 16 9.09 -0.63 -4.95
C ARG A 16 8.31 0.65 -5.14
N ARG A 17 7.17 0.61 -5.84
CA ARG A 17 6.31 1.79 -5.99
C ARG A 17 5.76 2.28 -4.65
N ALA A 18 5.38 1.38 -3.74
CA ALA A 18 4.98 1.75 -2.38
C ALA A 18 6.13 2.42 -1.59
N ILE A 19 7.37 1.92 -1.74
CA ILE A 19 8.57 2.52 -1.13
C ILE A 19 8.89 3.89 -1.73
N GLU A 20 8.73 4.09 -3.04
CA GLU A 20 8.89 5.40 -3.68
C GLU A 20 7.91 6.43 -3.09
N LEU A 21 6.64 6.05 -2.92
CA LEU A 21 5.62 6.89 -2.28
C LEU A 21 6.00 7.23 -0.83
N ALA A 22 6.61 6.29 -0.10
CA ALA A 22 7.14 6.55 1.23
C ALA A 22 8.28 7.59 1.20
N ARG A 23 9.15 7.57 0.19
CA ARG A 23 10.18 8.62 -0.01
C ARG A 23 9.56 9.97 -0.31
N GLU A 24 8.54 10.00 -1.17
CA GLU A 24 7.76 11.22 -1.47
C GLU A 24 7.09 11.80 -0.22
N ALA A 25 6.62 10.94 0.70
CA ALA A 25 6.05 11.37 1.98
C ALA A 25 7.09 12.09 2.84
N VAL A 26 8.27 11.50 3.01
CA VAL A 26 9.33 12.12 3.82
C VAL A 26 9.82 13.44 3.22
N ALA A 27 10.01 13.48 1.91
CA ALA A 27 10.42 14.72 1.22
C ALA A 27 9.43 15.88 1.46
N ARG A 28 8.17 15.57 1.79
CA ARG A 28 7.13 16.54 2.12
C ARG A 28 7.03 16.86 3.63
N GLY A 29 7.63 16.06 4.51
CA GLY A 29 7.57 16.21 5.97
C GLY A 29 6.68 15.20 6.70
N ASP A 30 6.24 14.14 6.02
CA ASP A 30 5.47 13.04 6.60
C ASP A 30 6.38 11.84 6.97
N ARG A 31 5.82 10.85 7.66
CA ARG A 31 6.53 9.59 7.98
C ARG A 31 6.60 8.69 6.74
N PRO A 32 7.65 7.85 6.57
CA PRO A 32 7.92 7.07 5.36
C PRO A 32 6.93 5.91 5.17
N PHE A 33 5.71 6.22 4.74
CA PHE A 33 4.72 5.21 4.34
C PHE A 33 4.12 5.52 2.99
N GLY A 34 3.95 4.46 2.21
CA GLY A 34 3.26 4.49 0.93
C GLY A 34 2.51 3.19 0.69
N SER A 35 1.44 3.27 -0.10
CA SER A 35 0.65 2.11 -0.48
C SER A 35 0.11 2.25 -1.90
N VAL A 36 0.02 1.13 -2.60
CA VAL A 36 -0.61 1.04 -3.93
C VAL A 36 -1.69 -0.03 -3.93
N LEU A 37 -2.75 0.20 -4.70
CA LEU A 37 -3.80 -0.77 -4.98
C LEU A 37 -3.66 -1.20 -6.43
N VAL A 38 -3.57 -2.50 -6.63
CA VAL A 38 -3.25 -3.13 -7.91
C VAL A 38 -4.42 -4.01 -8.33
N ARG A 39 -4.75 -4.00 -9.62
CA ARG A 39 -5.71 -4.92 -10.25
C ARG A 39 -5.15 -5.29 -11.61
N GLU A 40 -5.21 -6.58 -11.97
CA GLU A 40 -4.65 -7.08 -13.23
C GLU A 40 -3.20 -6.61 -13.46
N ASP A 41 -2.36 -6.76 -12.42
CA ASP A 41 -0.93 -6.35 -12.40
C ASP A 41 -0.67 -4.84 -12.59
N SER A 42 -1.72 -4.02 -12.66
CA SER A 42 -1.63 -2.58 -12.87
C SER A 42 -2.00 -1.79 -11.61
N VAL A 43 -1.19 -0.79 -11.25
CA VAL A 43 -1.52 0.15 -10.17
C VAL A 43 -2.72 1.00 -10.59
N ILE A 44 -3.85 0.82 -9.91
CA ILE A 44 -5.09 1.58 -10.17
C ILE A 44 -5.28 2.75 -9.21
N MET A 45 -4.67 2.67 -8.01
CA MET A 45 -4.67 3.76 -7.03
C MET A 45 -3.37 3.73 -6.22
N SER A 46 -2.96 4.89 -5.71
CA SER A 46 -1.74 5.04 -4.92
C SER A 46 -1.89 6.16 -3.90
N GLU A 47 -1.36 5.96 -2.70
CA GLU A 47 -1.31 6.97 -1.64
C GLU A 47 0.05 6.99 -0.95
N SER A 48 0.48 8.19 -0.57
CA SER A 48 1.60 8.40 0.36
C SER A 48 1.07 9.03 1.65
N ASN A 49 1.77 8.80 2.76
CA ASN A 49 1.36 9.35 4.05
C ASN A 49 1.25 10.87 4.04
N ARG A 50 0.11 11.42 4.49
CA ARG A 50 -0.09 12.87 4.67
C ARG A 50 -0.57 13.23 6.08
N VAL A 51 -0.39 12.32 7.05
CA VAL A 51 -0.91 12.52 8.42
C VAL A 51 -0.37 13.78 9.07
N ASN A 52 0.93 14.08 8.93
CA ASN A 52 1.52 15.26 9.56
C ASN A 52 1.19 16.53 8.77
N THR A 53 1.31 16.46 7.44
CA THR A 53 1.17 17.63 6.57
C THR A 53 -0.27 18.10 6.42
N GLU A 54 -1.25 17.21 6.65
CA GLU A 54 -2.68 17.54 6.64
C GLU A 54 -3.35 17.49 8.04
N ASP A 55 -2.60 17.18 9.10
CA ASP A 55 -3.11 17.02 10.48
C ASP A 55 -4.33 16.08 10.55
N ASP A 56 -4.26 14.95 9.83
CA ASP A 56 -5.36 14.00 9.70
C ASP A 56 -4.88 12.54 9.64
N ILE A 57 -5.14 11.80 10.71
CA ILE A 57 -4.80 10.36 10.80
C ILE A 57 -5.42 9.51 9.68
N ARG A 58 -6.53 9.95 9.08
CA ARG A 58 -7.18 9.26 7.95
C ARG A 58 -6.34 9.30 6.68
N ARG A 59 -5.29 10.14 6.64
CA ARG A 59 -4.34 10.25 5.54
C ARG A 59 -3.13 9.31 5.67
N HIS A 60 -3.20 8.32 6.56
CA HIS A 60 -2.32 7.16 6.47
C HIS A 60 -2.61 6.42 5.16
N PRO A 61 -1.60 6.01 4.38
CA PRO A 61 -1.81 5.58 3.00
C PRO A 61 -2.74 4.36 2.90
N GLU A 62 -2.57 3.33 3.73
CA GLU A 62 -3.47 2.16 3.73
C GLU A 62 -4.92 2.55 4.03
N LEU A 63 -5.13 3.38 5.06
CA LEU A 63 -6.47 3.77 5.49
C LEU A 63 -7.16 4.64 4.44
N HIS A 64 -6.43 5.60 3.87
CA HIS A 64 -6.97 6.49 2.86
C HIS A 64 -7.28 5.73 1.56
N LEU A 65 -6.36 4.86 1.14
CA LEU A 65 -6.50 4.03 -0.04
C LEU A 65 -7.66 3.04 0.09
N ALA A 66 -7.81 2.39 1.26
CA ALA A 66 -8.96 1.54 1.58
C ALA A 66 -10.29 2.29 1.48
N TYR A 67 -10.34 3.49 2.07
CA TYR A 67 -11.52 4.34 2.02
C TYR A 67 -11.89 4.70 0.58
N ARG A 68 -10.91 5.11 -0.23
CA ARG A 68 -11.11 5.43 -1.66
C ARG A 68 -11.57 4.22 -2.45
N ALA A 69 -10.93 3.07 -2.28
CA ALA A 69 -11.33 1.83 -2.92
C ALA A 69 -12.80 1.49 -2.61
N CYS A 70 -13.20 1.55 -1.33
CA CYS A 70 -14.60 1.34 -0.92
C CYS A 70 -15.59 2.35 -1.52
N ARG A 71 -15.13 3.56 -1.84
CA ARG A 71 -15.98 4.62 -2.40
C ARG A 71 -16.08 4.59 -3.92
N GLU A 72 -14.99 4.28 -4.59
CA GLU A 72 -14.82 4.42 -6.04
C GLU A 72 -15.01 3.09 -6.79
N LEU A 73 -14.79 1.94 -6.13
CA LEU A 73 -14.90 0.60 -6.72
C LEU A 73 -16.10 -0.16 -6.17
N SER A 74 -16.72 -0.98 -7.03
CA SER A 74 -17.73 -1.95 -6.60
C SER A 74 -17.12 -3.08 -5.74
N PRO A 75 -17.94 -3.80 -4.95
CA PRO A 75 -17.44 -4.94 -4.18
C PRO A 75 -16.73 -6.01 -5.04
N GLY A 76 -17.20 -6.25 -6.26
CA GLY A 76 -16.56 -7.20 -7.18
C GLY A 76 -15.19 -6.72 -7.65
N GLU A 77 -15.07 -5.46 -8.05
CA GLU A 77 -13.78 -4.89 -8.46
C GLU A 77 -12.76 -4.87 -7.31
N ARG A 78 -13.20 -4.60 -6.08
CA ARG A 78 -12.30 -4.64 -4.92
C ARG A 78 -11.77 -6.04 -4.62
N ALA A 79 -12.63 -7.06 -4.73
CA ALA A 79 -12.23 -8.44 -4.49
C ALA A 79 -11.13 -8.92 -5.46
N GLU A 80 -10.98 -8.26 -6.60
CA GLU A 80 -9.95 -8.53 -7.61
C GLU A 80 -8.68 -7.69 -7.43
N THR A 81 -8.57 -6.94 -6.32
CA THR A 81 -7.44 -6.05 -6.06
C THR A 81 -6.49 -6.60 -5.00
N VAL A 82 -5.23 -6.19 -5.09
CA VAL A 82 -4.17 -6.42 -4.11
C VAL A 82 -3.60 -5.08 -3.67
N MET A 83 -3.51 -4.84 -2.36
CA MET A 83 -2.83 -3.69 -1.78
C MET A 83 -1.40 -4.04 -1.37
N TYR A 84 -0.43 -3.26 -1.83
CA TYR A 84 0.96 -3.31 -1.38
C TYR A 84 1.26 -2.11 -0.49
N THR A 85 1.90 -2.35 0.64
CA THR A 85 2.31 -1.29 1.59
C THR A 85 3.80 -1.41 1.91
N SER A 86 4.47 -0.26 2.04
CA SER A 86 5.92 -0.18 2.29
C SER A 86 6.35 -0.75 3.67
N SER A 87 5.40 -1.02 4.54
CA SER A 87 5.59 -1.62 5.87
C SER A 87 4.52 -2.67 6.15
N GLU A 88 4.65 -3.43 7.24
CA GLU A 88 3.54 -4.29 7.67
C GLU A 88 2.28 -3.45 7.97
N PRO A 89 1.10 -3.85 7.45
CA PRO A 89 -0.13 -3.14 7.73
C PRO A 89 -0.48 -3.26 9.22
N SER A 90 -0.88 -2.13 9.84
CA SER A 90 -1.36 -2.12 11.22
C SER A 90 -2.60 -3.00 11.41
N VAL A 91 -2.84 -3.48 12.64
CA VAL A 91 -4.04 -4.28 12.98
C VAL A 91 -5.33 -3.59 12.51
N ARG A 92 -5.45 -2.27 12.72
CA ARG A 92 -6.64 -1.50 12.33
C ARG A 92 -6.85 -1.43 10.82
N SER A 93 -5.80 -1.16 10.04
CA SER A 93 -5.90 -1.14 8.58
C SER A 93 -6.21 -2.54 8.02
N ARG A 94 -5.63 -3.58 8.62
CA ARG A 94 -5.87 -4.96 8.23
C ARG A 94 -7.32 -5.40 8.46
N GLU A 95 -7.90 -5.04 9.60
CA GLU A 95 -9.31 -5.32 9.91
C GLU A 95 -10.28 -4.64 8.94
N ILE A 96 -9.99 -3.40 8.51
CA ILE A 96 -10.81 -2.66 7.54
C ILE A 96 -10.76 -3.30 6.15
N LEU A 97 -9.61 -3.88 5.80
CA LEU A 97 -9.35 -4.47 4.49
C LEU A 97 -9.80 -5.93 4.40
N ASP A 98 -10.16 -6.55 5.52
CA ASP A 98 -10.57 -7.95 5.57
C ASP A 98 -11.78 -8.21 4.66
N GLY A 99 -11.64 -9.21 3.77
CA GLY A 99 -12.65 -9.55 2.77
C GLY A 99 -12.88 -8.50 1.67
N VAL A 100 -12.10 -7.42 1.62
CA VAL A 100 -12.20 -6.36 0.59
C VAL A 100 -11.16 -6.55 -0.49
N THR A 101 -9.89 -6.74 -0.12
CA THR A 101 -8.74 -6.87 -1.02
C THR A 101 -7.65 -7.68 -0.31
N GLU A 102 -6.81 -8.38 -1.06
CA GLU A 102 -5.60 -8.99 -0.47
C GLU A 102 -4.62 -7.88 -0.09
N VAL A 103 -3.90 -8.03 1.03
CA VAL A 103 -2.84 -7.09 1.43
C VAL A 103 -1.51 -7.83 1.49
N ARG A 104 -0.53 -7.39 0.68
CA ARG A 104 0.81 -7.97 0.58
C ARG A 104 1.86 -7.07 1.21
N GLY A 105 2.82 -7.70 1.90
CA GLY A 105 4.01 -7.06 2.47
C GLY A 105 4.52 -7.73 3.77
N PRO A 106 5.82 -7.55 4.09
CA PRO A 106 6.82 -6.83 3.31
C PRO A 106 7.56 -7.78 2.34
N VAL A 107 7.36 -7.58 1.04
CA VAL A 107 8.06 -8.31 -0.05
C VAL A 107 9.50 -7.81 -0.23
N LEU A 108 9.81 -6.59 0.25
CA LEU A 108 11.14 -5.98 0.23
C LEU A 108 11.51 -5.42 1.62
N SER A 109 11.45 -6.28 2.64
CA SER A 109 11.62 -5.90 4.05
C SER A 109 12.86 -5.07 4.35
N ASP A 110 14.01 -5.39 3.74
CA ASP A 110 15.26 -4.66 3.99
C ASP A 110 15.26 -3.28 3.35
N GLU A 111 14.65 -3.13 2.17
CA GLU A 111 14.53 -1.82 1.51
C GLU A 111 13.50 -0.93 2.22
N GLY A 112 12.36 -1.51 2.59
CA GLY A 112 11.36 -0.86 3.44
C GLY A 112 11.97 -0.44 4.77
N ARG A 113 12.73 -1.29 5.46
CA ARG A 113 13.41 -0.91 6.70
C ARG A 113 14.43 0.22 6.49
N ARG A 114 15.20 0.17 5.41
CA ARG A 114 16.22 1.18 5.13
C ARG A 114 15.64 2.59 5.01
N ILE A 115 14.44 2.76 4.44
CA ILE A 115 13.83 4.09 4.38
C ILE A 115 13.43 4.59 5.76
N HIS A 116 12.95 3.72 6.65
CA HIS A 116 12.68 4.10 8.04
C HIS A 116 13.98 4.53 8.76
N GLU A 117 15.07 3.77 8.59
CA GLU A 117 16.39 4.09 9.16
C GLU A 117 17.01 5.37 8.57
N GLU A 118 16.91 5.58 7.26
CA GLU A 118 17.47 6.75 6.53
C GLU A 118 16.87 8.08 7.01
N PHE A 119 15.62 8.04 7.47
CA PHE A 119 14.86 9.23 7.88
C PHE A 119 14.51 9.24 9.39
N ASP A 120 15.28 8.50 10.20
CA ASP A 120 15.16 8.45 11.67
C ASP A 120 13.75 8.10 12.18
N TRP A 121 13.11 7.07 11.60
CA TRP A 121 11.77 6.61 11.94
C TRP A 121 11.71 5.18 12.48
#